data_AF-A0A5S3X0D6-F1
#
_entry.id   AF-A0A5S3X0D6-F1
#
_cell.length_a   1.000
_cell.length_b   1.000
_cell.length_c   1.000
_cell.angle_alpha   90.00
_cell.angle_beta   90.00
_cell.angle_gamma   90.00
#
_symmetry.space_group_name_H-M   'P 1'
#
loop_
_entity.id
_entity.type
_entity.pdbx_description
1 polymer ?
#
loop_
_entity_poly.entity_id
_entity_poly.type
_entity_poly.pdbx_seq_one_letter_code
_entity_poly.pdbx_strand_id
1 'polypeptide(L)'
;MNMPPLTKEQSARLLEQIIHELQGKARPKCWMSASALARVLLSEWPALTEAQLTAQINTLLREHASQEGRKLRWCWYPSPRTLEMLWGHIKVVGEKAVPSYELQTQPLSPLATCQALPDDAPTWFISHNSQDQALCVALCEALASVQVNSWLCEFAIAYQENISDAIVDGLQRAHGVLLVLSERSLKSTWVNKEYQQVNGLPCIIVIPKDDKLLSVETQPPPRTFKQLIEIKPELFTQEQYECWYHLGFTQQTDHPVYFWEEAGNNQALLEVIKNIPNNNK
;
A
#
# COMPACT_ATOMS: atom_id res chain seq x y z
N MET A 1 5.28 6.32 -25.95
CA MET A 1 6.26 7.15 -26.69
C MET A 1 7.33 7.58 -25.70
N ASN A 2 8.61 7.30 -25.98
CA ASN A 2 9.71 7.79 -25.17
C ASN A 2 9.81 9.30 -25.36
N MET A 3 9.49 10.06 -24.32
CA MET A 3 9.65 11.51 -24.31
C MET A 3 11.14 11.84 -24.11
N PRO A 4 11.70 12.81 -24.84
CA PRO A 4 13.06 13.26 -24.58
C PRO A 4 13.17 13.88 -23.18
N PRO A 5 14.27 13.66 -22.45
CA PRO A 5 14.51 14.31 -21.17
C PRO A 5 14.58 15.84 -21.33
N LEU A 6 14.20 16.56 -20.28
CA LEU A 6 14.38 18.01 -20.22
C LEU A 6 15.87 18.37 -20.39
N THR A 7 16.14 19.53 -21.00
CA THR A 7 17.51 20.06 -21.01
C THR A 7 17.95 20.37 -19.57
N LYS A 8 19.26 20.42 -19.32
CA LYS A 8 19.79 20.75 -17.98
C LYS A 8 19.23 22.07 -17.43
N GLU A 9 19.08 23.08 -18.30
CA GLU A 9 18.51 24.38 -17.94
C GLU A 9 17.02 24.28 -17.58
N GLN A 10 16.24 23.53 -18.36
CA GLN A 10 14.84 23.25 -18.06
C GLN A 10 14.69 22.49 -16.74
N SER A 11 15.50 21.45 -16.52
CA SER A 11 15.52 20.68 -15.27
C SER A 11 15.81 21.56 -14.06
N ALA A 12 16.81 22.45 -14.16
CA ALA A 12 17.15 23.39 -13.09
C ALA A 12 15.98 24.35 -12.79
N ARG A 13 15.38 24.94 -13.84
CA ARG A 13 14.22 25.82 -13.70
C ARG A 13 13.02 25.11 -13.06
N LEU A 14 12.73 23.88 -13.49
CA LEU A 14 11.64 23.08 -12.92
C LEU A 14 11.89 22.79 -11.44
N LEU A 15 13.12 22.41 -11.07
CA LEU A 15 13.47 22.17 -9.67
C LEU A 15 13.32 23.41 -8.79
N GLU A 16 13.70 24.60 -9.29
CA GLU A 16 13.49 25.86 -8.56
C GLU A 16 12.02 26.17 -8.32
N GLN A 17 11.17 25.96 -9.32
CA GLN A 17 9.71 26.11 -9.19
C GLN A 17 9.13 25.13 -8.17
N ILE A 18 9.54 23.85 -8.20
CA ILE A 18 9.13 22.85 -7.21
C ILE A 18 9.52 23.30 -5.79
N ILE A 19 10.77 23.74 -5.61
CA ILE A 19 11.27 24.24 -4.32
C ILE A 19 10.45 25.44 -3.85
N HIS A 20 10.13 26.37 -4.75
CA HIS A 20 9.29 27.53 -4.44
C HIS A 20 7.90 27.12 -3.94
N GLU A 21 7.21 26.25 -4.68
CA GLU A 21 5.88 25.75 -4.32
C GLU A 21 5.89 25.03 -2.97
N LEU A 22 6.87 24.15 -2.76
CA LEU A 22 7.03 23.43 -1.50
C LEU A 22 7.54 24.32 -0.35
N GLN A 23 8.03 25.52 -0.60
CA GLN A 23 8.42 26.48 0.45
C GLN A 23 7.28 27.44 0.80
N GLY A 24 6.20 27.48 0.01
CA GLY A 24 5.07 28.40 0.14
C GLY A 24 4.49 28.49 1.56
N LYS A 25 4.34 29.74 2.05
CA LYS A 25 4.12 30.07 3.47
C LYS A 25 2.71 29.83 4.02
N ALA A 26 1.73 29.52 3.17
CA ALA A 26 0.31 29.67 3.52
C ALA A 26 -0.40 28.39 3.99
N ARG A 27 0.27 27.23 4.03
CA ARG A 27 -0.39 25.96 4.43
C ARG A 27 0.43 25.22 5.49
N PRO A 28 -0.18 24.78 6.60
CA PRO A 28 0.51 23.94 7.57
C PRO A 28 0.91 22.62 6.91
N LYS A 29 2.21 22.35 6.85
CA LYS A 29 2.84 21.12 6.32
C LYS A 29 2.52 20.84 4.84
N CYS A 30 3.19 21.57 3.94
CA CYS A 30 3.12 21.40 2.48
C CYS A 30 3.77 20.08 2.00
N TRP A 31 3.07 18.97 2.24
CA TRP A 31 3.34 17.71 1.59
C TRP A 31 2.60 17.66 0.25
N MET A 32 3.32 17.44 -0.85
CA MET A 32 2.70 17.27 -2.18
C MET A 32 3.30 16.09 -2.92
N SER A 33 2.47 15.36 -3.66
CA SER A 33 2.97 14.37 -4.59
C SER A 33 3.50 15.01 -5.88
N ALA A 34 4.26 14.25 -6.66
CA ALA A 34 4.72 14.71 -7.97
C ALA A 34 3.55 15.05 -8.91
N SER A 35 2.46 14.27 -8.89
CA SER A 35 1.27 14.58 -9.69
C SER A 35 0.60 15.87 -9.24
N ALA A 36 0.55 16.13 -7.93
CA ALA A 36 0.00 17.38 -7.40
C ALA A 36 0.85 18.60 -7.79
N LEU A 37 2.17 18.47 -7.76
CA LEU A 37 3.09 19.50 -8.24
C LEU A 37 2.93 19.72 -9.75
N ALA A 38 2.81 18.64 -10.53
CA ALA A 38 2.60 18.73 -11.97
C ALA A 38 1.34 19.52 -12.31
N ARG A 39 0.21 19.25 -11.64
CA ARG A 39 -1.04 20.01 -11.84
C ARG A 39 -0.89 21.50 -11.55
N VAL A 40 -0.15 21.86 -10.52
CA VAL A 40 0.09 23.27 -10.16
C VAL A 40 0.98 23.95 -11.21
N LEU A 41 2.04 23.27 -11.65
CA LEU A 41 3.05 23.83 -12.55
C LEU A 41 2.71 23.69 -14.04
N LEU A 42 1.67 22.93 -14.41
CA LEU A 42 1.36 22.57 -15.79
C LEU A 42 1.25 23.79 -16.72
N SER A 43 0.65 24.88 -16.23
CA SER A 43 0.47 26.11 -17.02
C SER A 43 1.79 26.77 -17.45
N GLU A 44 2.88 26.52 -16.72
CA GLU A 44 4.22 27.03 -17.02
C GLU A 44 5.00 26.11 -17.97
N TRP A 45 4.47 24.91 -18.25
CA TRP A 45 5.10 23.85 -19.05
C TRP A 45 4.17 23.35 -20.16
N PRO A 46 3.67 24.22 -21.07
CA PRO A 46 2.65 23.86 -22.06
C PRO A 46 3.08 22.83 -23.11
N ALA A 47 4.38 22.57 -23.23
CA ALA A 47 4.93 21.54 -24.13
C ALA A 47 4.79 20.11 -23.55
N LEU A 48 4.37 19.97 -22.29
CA LEU A 48 4.26 18.71 -21.58
C LEU A 48 2.82 18.45 -21.17
N THR A 49 2.40 17.19 -21.23
CA THR A 49 1.18 16.73 -20.57
C THR A 49 1.41 16.59 -19.06
N GLU A 50 0.33 16.51 -18.26
CA GLU A 50 0.43 16.29 -16.80
C GLU A 50 1.24 15.02 -16.47
N ALA A 51 0.99 13.91 -17.18
CA ALA A 51 1.70 12.65 -16.96
C ALA A 51 3.20 12.77 -17.27
N GLN A 52 3.53 13.44 -18.38
CA GLN A 52 4.91 13.71 -18.75
C GLN A 52 5.62 14.59 -17.71
N LEU A 53 4.98 15.68 -17.28
CA LEU A 53 5.53 16.56 -16.26
C LEU A 53 5.68 15.83 -14.92
N THR A 54 4.70 15.00 -14.53
CA THR A 54 4.78 14.16 -13.32
C THR A 54 6.00 13.26 -13.34
N ALA A 55 6.29 12.60 -14.46
CA ALA A 55 7.48 11.76 -14.62
C ALA A 55 8.78 12.57 -14.46
N GLN A 56 8.88 13.74 -15.10
CA GLN A 56 10.04 14.63 -14.97
C GLN A 56 10.24 15.11 -13.52
N ILE A 57 9.15 15.51 -12.84
CA ILE A 57 9.18 15.94 -11.44
C ILE A 57 9.66 14.80 -10.54
N ASN A 58 9.15 13.57 -10.73
CA ASN A 58 9.58 12.40 -9.96
C ASN A 58 11.09 12.15 -10.09
N THR A 59 11.63 12.18 -11.32
CA THR A 59 13.07 12.01 -11.56
C THR A 59 13.89 13.08 -10.85
N LEU A 60 13.53 14.36 -11.01
CA LEU A 60 14.25 15.48 -10.39
C LEU A 60 14.22 15.43 -8.86
N LEU A 61 13.06 15.09 -8.28
CA LEU A 61 12.92 14.98 -6.83
C LEU A 61 13.80 13.87 -6.25
N ARG A 62 13.86 12.71 -6.92
CA ARG A 62 14.72 11.57 -6.53
C ARG A 62 16.19 11.95 -6.61
N GLU A 63 16.63 12.50 -7.72
CA GLU A 63 18.02 12.94 -7.92
C GLU A 63 18.43 13.97 -6.87
N HIS A 64 17.60 14.99 -6.63
CA HIS A 64 17.89 16.06 -5.68
C HIS A 64 17.94 15.57 -4.23
N ALA A 65 17.10 14.61 -3.86
CA ALA A 65 17.03 14.13 -2.48
C ALA A 65 18.21 13.22 -2.08
N SER A 66 18.96 12.74 -3.07
CA SER A 66 20.22 11.99 -2.91
C SER A 66 21.45 12.89 -2.86
N GLN A 67 21.32 14.20 -3.10
CA GLN A 67 22.45 15.14 -3.10
C GLN A 67 22.76 15.68 -1.69
N GLU A 68 24.03 16.03 -1.47
CA GLU A 68 24.46 16.77 -0.29
C GLU A 68 23.85 18.19 -0.31
N GLY A 69 23.41 18.69 0.85
CA GLY A 69 22.75 20.00 0.94
C GLY A 69 21.33 20.05 0.34
N ARG A 70 20.68 18.88 0.17
CA ARG A 70 19.29 18.79 -0.29
C ARG A 70 18.37 19.74 0.46
N LYS A 71 17.42 20.33 -0.28
CA LYS A 71 16.39 21.24 0.26
C LYS A 71 15.03 20.57 0.42
N LEU A 72 14.85 19.45 -0.26
CA LEU A 72 13.61 18.69 -0.29
C LEU A 72 13.86 17.33 0.35
N ARG A 73 12.80 16.76 0.94
CA ARG A 73 12.78 15.37 1.37
C ARG A 73 11.40 14.78 1.13
N TRP A 74 11.34 13.46 1.10
CA TRP A 74 10.07 12.75 1.10
C TRP A 74 9.53 12.54 2.51
N CYS A 75 8.23 12.25 2.58
CA CYS A 75 7.57 11.77 3.78
C CYS A 75 7.89 10.29 3.98
N TRP A 76 7.95 9.84 5.23
CA TRP A 76 8.10 8.41 5.54
C TRP A 76 7.00 7.58 4.85
N TYR A 77 5.81 8.15 4.81
CA TYR A 77 4.59 7.46 4.46
C TYR A 77 4.00 8.14 3.21
N PRO A 78 3.57 7.38 2.18
CA PRO A 78 2.98 7.97 0.98
C PRO A 78 1.64 8.67 1.27
N SER A 79 1.03 9.26 0.25
CA SER A 79 -0.35 9.76 0.35
C SER A 79 -1.31 8.63 0.72
N PRO A 80 -2.18 8.78 1.73
CA PRO A 80 -3.18 7.75 2.05
C PRO A 80 -4.22 7.58 0.93
N ARG A 81 -4.43 8.64 0.14
CA ARG A 81 -5.45 8.65 -0.92
C ARG A 81 -4.96 8.08 -2.25
N THR A 82 -3.68 8.20 -2.55
CA THR A 82 -3.12 7.90 -3.89
C THR A 82 -1.91 6.99 -3.85
N LEU A 83 -1.41 6.65 -2.66
CA LEU A 83 -0.13 5.97 -2.43
C LEU A 83 1.10 6.65 -3.06
N GLU A 84 0.94 7.84 -3.66
CA GLU A 84 2.07 8.58 -4.20
C GLU A 84 3.00 9.08 -3.11
N MET A 85 4.30 9.06 -3.40
CA MET A 85 5.32 9.66 -2.54
C MET A 85 5.04 11.14 -2.33
N LEU A 86 5.02 11.57 -1.07
CA LEU A 86 4.83 12.97 -0.70
C LEU A 86 6.17 13.65 -0.46
N TRP A 87 6.32 14.86 -0.99
CA TRP A 87 7.53 15.66 -0.93
C TRP A 87 7.27 16.97 -0.20
N GLY A 88 8.28 17.45 0.51
CA GLY A 88 8.20 18.69 1.27
C GLY A 88 9.54 19.39 1.36
N HIS A 89 9.51 20.72 1.45
CA HIS A 89 10.71 21.50 1.68
C HIS A 89 11.16 21.37 3.14
N ILE A 90 12.44 21.06 3.38
CA ILE A 90 12.99 20.75 4.72
C ILE A 90 12.76 21.90 5.72
N LYS A 91 12.91 23.16 5.29
CA LYS A 91 12.57 24.34 6.12
C LYS A 91 11.12 24.35 6.65
N VAL A 92 10.17 23.70 5.97
CA VAL A 92 8.76 23.68 6.34
C VAL A 92 8.40 22.40 7.09
N VAL A 93 8.89 21.24 6.61
CA VAL A 93 8.54 19.93 7.18
C VAL A 93 9.56 19.40 8.20
N GLY A 94 10.61 20.18 8.48
CA GLY A 94 11.76 19.79 9.30
C GLY A 94 12.71 18.84 8.58
N GLU A 95 13.95 18.76 9.05
CA GLU A 95 14.91 17.76 8.60
C GLU A 95 14.78 16.50 9.45
N LYS A 96 14.61 15.35 8.79
CA LYS A 96 14.58 14.04 9.45
C LYS A 96 15.30 13.04 8.57
N ALA A 97 15.99 12.09 9.19
CA ALA A 97 16.40 10.88 8.49
C ALA A 97 15.13 10.20 7.96
N VAL A 98 15.11 9.93 6.66
CA VAL A 98 14.00 9.24 6.01
C VAL A 98 14.51 7.88 5.59
N PRO A 99 13.80 6.78 5.88
CA PRO A 99 14.18 5.47 5.37
C PRO A 99 14.23 5.49 3.84
N SER A 100 15.01 4.56 3.28
CA SER A 100 15.06 4.39 1.83
C SER A 100 13.65 4.18 1.27
N TYR A 101 13.36 4.84 0.15
CA TYR A 101 12.12 4.66 -0.59
C TYR A 101 12.13 3.38 -1.43
N GLU A 102 13.32 2.78 -1.60
CA GLU A 102 13.54 1.56 -2.35
C GLU A 102 13.72 0.36 -1.42
N LEU A 103 13.33 -0.82 -1.88
CA LEU A 103 13.57 -2.04 -1.13
C LEU A 103 15.09 -2.27 -0.96
N GLN A 104 15.52 -2.35 0.29
CA GLN A 104 16.94 -2.55 0.65
C GLN A 104 17.28 -4.03 0.92
N THR A 105 16.27 -4.90 0.88
CA THR A 105 16.42 -6.34 1.07
C THR A 105 16.27 -7.04 -0.27
N GLN A 106 16.94 -8.18 -0.44
CA GLN A 106 16.67 -9.04 -1.59
C GLN A 106 15.25 -9.62 -1.47
N PRO A 107 14.48 -9.69 -2.56
CA PRO A 107 13.21 -10.40 -2.55
C PRO A 107 13.42 -11.87 -2.20
N LEU A 108 12.40 -12.47 -1.60
CA LEU A 108 12.33 -13.91 -1.49
C LEU A 108 12.11 -14.52 -2.88
N SER A 109 12.72 -15.68 -3.12
CA SER A 109 12.37 -16.46 -4.30
C SER A 109 10.90 -16.89 -4.21
N PRO A 110 10.09 -16.64 -5.24
CA PRO A 110 8.73 -17.18 -5.29
C PRO A 110 8.75 -18.70 -5.14
N LEU A 111 7.70 -19.26 -4.54
CA LEU A 111 7.55 -20.70 -4.43
C LEU A 111 7.45 -21.33 -5.83
N ALA A 112 8.07 -22.50 -6.03
CA ALA A 112 8.02 -23.20 -7.31
C ALA A 112 6.59 -23.46 -7.80
N THR A 113 5.66 -23.70 -6.86
CA THR A 113 4.22 -23.86 -7.11
C THR A 113 3.58 -22.59 -7.67
N CYS A 114 3.99 -21.40 -7.19
CA CYS A 114 3.52 -20.12 -7.71
C CYS A 114 4.08 -19.83 -9.11
N GLN A 115 5.32 -20.24 -9.38
CA GLN A 115 5.99 -20.03 -10.68
C GLN A 115 5.43 -20.91 -11.80
N ALA A 116 4.83 -22.05 -11.45
CA ALA A 116 4.28 -23.00 -12.41
C ALA A 116 2.85 -22.66 -12.86
N LEU A 117 2.26 -21.57 -12.37
CA LEU A 117 0.89 -21.18 -12.70
C LEU A 117 0.80 -20.62 -14.13
N PRO A 118 -0.36 -20.79 -14.80
CA PRO A 118 -0.63 -20.14 -16.08
C PRO A 118 -0.56 -18.61 -15.99
N ASP A 119 -0.16 -17.95 -17.07
CA ASP A 119 -0.09 -16.49 -17.16
C ASP A 119 -1.46 -15.81 -16.98
N ASP A 120 -2.55 -16.51 -17.28
CA ASP A 120 -3.94 -16.04 -17.13
C ASP A 120 -4.60 -16.41 -15.79
N ALA A 121 -3.84 -17.02 -14.87
CA ALA A 121 -4.32 -17.31 -13.52
C ALA A 121 -4.70 -16.00 -12.79
N PRO A 122 -5.83 -15.96 -12.08
CA PRO A 122 -6.24 -14.77 -11.36
C PRO A 122 -5.23 -14.44 -10.25
N THR A 123 -4.63 -13.26 -10.31
CA THR A 123 -3.72 -12.73 -9.29
C THR A 123 -4.46 -12.04 -8.15
N TRP A 124 -4.16 -12.41 -6.91
CA TRP A 124 -4.67 -11.77 -5.70
C TRP A 124 -3.57 -11.00 -4.98
N PHE A 125 -3.83 -9.73 -4.62
CA PHE A 125 -2.91 -8.92 -3.84
C PHE A 125 -3.02 -9.27 -2.36
N ILE A 126 -1.91 -9.59 -1.70
CA ILE A 126 -1.89 -9.88 -0.26
C ILE A 126 -1.38 -8.64 0.47
N SER A 127 -2.26 -8.00 1.24
CA SER A 127 -1.95 -6.88 2.13
C SER A 127 -1.74 -7.40 3.54
N HIS A 128 -0.55 -7.20 4.10
CA HIS A 128 -0.18 -7.72 5.41
C HIS A 128 0.87 -6.85 6.11
N ASN A 129 1.07 -7.10 7.41
CA ASN A 129 2.24 -6.57 8.10
C ASN A 129 3.45 -7.46 7.79
N SER A 130 4.64 -6.89 7.62
CA SER A 130 5.87 -7.65 7.32
C SER A 130 6.19 -8.75 8.36
N GLN A 131 5.69 -8.63 9.59
CA GLN A 131 5.86 -9.66 10.62
C GLN A 131 4.92 -10.88 10.45
N ASP A 132 3.94 -10.79 9.55
CA ASP A 132 2.99 -11.85 9.21
C ASP A 132 3.40 -12.58 7.92
N GLN A 133 4.62 -12.33 7.43
CA GLN A 133 5.18 -12.87 6.20
C GLN A 133 5.06 -14.40 6.11
N ALA A 134 5.37 -15.14 7.18
CA ALA A 134 5.34 -16.60 7.15
C ALA A 134 3.94 -17.14 6.80
N LEU A 135 2.90 -16.58 7.42
CA LEU A 135 1.50 -16.90 7.11
C LEU A 135 1.14 -16.53 5.67
N CYS A 136 1.63 -15.40 5.18
CA CYS A 136 1.35 -14.94 3.82
C CYS A 136 2.03 -15.81 2.75
N VAL A 137 3.22 -16.34 3.04
CA VAL A 137 3.87 -17.34 2.19
C VAL A 137 3.06 -18.63 2.16
N ALA A 138 2.55 -19.11 3.30
CA ALA A 138 1.67 -20.28 3.35
C ALA A 138 0.35 -20.06 2.59
N LEU A 139 -0.22 -18.84 2.68
CA LEU A 139 -1.38 -18.44 1.87
C LEU A 139 -1.08 -18.53 0.37
N CYS A 140 0.07 -18.02 -0.08
CA CYS A 140 0.48 -18.09 -1.48
C CYS A 140 0.54 -19.54 -1.98
N GLU A 141 1.09 -20.45 -1.18
CA GLU A 141 1.17 -21.88 -1.53
C GLU A 141 -0.22 -22.51 -1.67
N ALA A 142 -1.13 -22.20 -0.74
CA ALA A 142 -2.49 -22.69 -0.78
C ALA A 142 -3.27 -22.14 -1.98
N LEU A 143 -3.10 -20.86 -2.33
CA LEU A 143 -3.69 -20.26 -3.53
C LEU A 143 -3.16 -20.91 -4.81
N ALA A 144 -1.85 -21.18 -4.88
CA ALA A 144 -1.26 -21.86 -6.02
C ALA A 144 -1.83 -23.28 -6.21
N SER A 145 -2.13 -23.99 -5.11
CA SER A 145 -2.77 -25.32 -5.17
C SER A 145 -4.13 -25.32 -5.86
N VAL A 146 -4.76 -24.14 -5.94
CA VAL A 146 -6.06 -23.91 -6.57
C VAL A 146 -5.99 -23.07 -7.84
N GLN A 147 -4.81 -22.98 -8.46
CA GLN A 147 -4.55 -22.25 -9.70
C GLN A 147 -4.83 -20.73 -9.59
N VAL A 148 -4.59 -20.17 -8.41
CA VAL A 148 -4.72 -18.73 -8.14
C VAL A 148 -3.33 -18.16 -7.86
N ASN A 149 -2.97 -17.10 -8.58
CA ASN A 149 -1.67 -16.44 -8.42
C ASN A 149 -1.73 -15.42 -7.27
N SER A 150 -0.57 -15.10 -6.69
CA SER A 150 -0.46 -14.17 -5.56
C SER A 150 0.54 -13.06 -5.88
N TRP A 151 0.13 -11.82 -5.66
CA TRP A 151 1.05 -10.70 -5.54
C TRP A 151 1.35 -10.51 -4.06
N LEU A 152 2.57 -10.87 -3.66
CA LEU A 152 3.10 -10.71 -2.31
C LEU A 152 4.33 -9.81 -2.38
N CYS A 153 4.41 -8.78 -1.54
CA CYS A 153 5.46 -7.77 -1.66
C CYS A 153 6.87 -8.35 -1.52
N GLU A 154 7.05 -9.37 -0.69
CA GLU A 154 8.34 -10.06 -0.52
C GLU A 154 8.82 -10.81 -1.78
N PHE A 155 7.90 -11.19 -2.67
CA PHE A 155 8.23 -11.84 -3.95
C PHE A 155 8.31 -10.85 -5.11
N ALA A 156 7.39 -9.87 -5.10
CA ALA A 156 7.09 -9.06 -6.26
C ALA A 156 7.94 -7.79 -6.37
N ILE A 157 8.46 -7.28 -5.25
CA ILE A 157 9.26 -6.04 -5.23
C ILE A 157 10.75 -6.40 -5.31
N ALA A 158 11.41 -5.98 -6.37
CA ALA A 158 12.83 -6.22 -6.57
C ALA A 158 13.72 -5.33 -5.67
N TYR A 159 14.97 -5.75 -5.49
CA TYR A 159 15.97 -4.92 -4.83
C TYR A 159 16.14 -3.59 -5.57
N GLN A 160 16.22 -2.48 -4.83
CA GLN A 160 16.23 -1.10 -5.35
C GLN A 160 14.95 -0.66 -6.08
N GLU A 161 13.90 -1.47 -6.09
CA GLU A 161 12.62 -1.05 -6.65
C GLU A 161 11.88 -0.09 -5.70
N ASN A 162 11.18 0.89 -6.28
CA ASN A 162 10.34 1.80 -5.51
C ASN A 162 9.14 1.05 -4.95
N ILE A 163 9.07 0.97 -3.61
CA ILE A 163 8.05 0.19 -2.91
C ILE A 163 6.64 0.72 -3.20
N SER A 164 6.45 2.04 -3.26
CA SER A 164 5.12 2.63 -3.49
C SER A 164 4.62 2.38 -4.92
N ASP A 165 5.51 2.56 -5.90
CA ASP A 165 5.18 2.34 -7.31
C ASP A 165 4.83 0.86 -7.55
N ALA A 166 5.61 -0.06 -6.98
CA ALA A 166 5.36 -1.50 -7.09
C ALA A 166 4.05 -1.93 -6.41
N ILE A 167 3.71 -1.38 -5.24
CA ILE A 167 2.43 -1.64 -4.57
C ILE A 167 1.25 -1.16 -5.41
N VAL A 168 1.32 0.06 -5.97
CA VAL A 168 0.26 0.62 -6.82
C VAL A 168 0.06 -0.25 -8.06
N ASP A 169 1.14 -0.63 -8.72
CA ASP A 169 1.10 -1.50 -9.89
C ASP A 169 0.57 -2.91 -9.54
N GLY A 170 0.96 -3.47 -8.39
CA GLY A 170 0.43 -4.73 -7.86
C GLY A 170 -1.09 -4.68 -7.64
N LEU A 171 -1.59 -3.61 -7.01
CA LEU A 171 -3.02 -3.40 -6.80
C LEU A 171 -3.78 -3.23 -8.11
N GLN A 172 -3.23 -2.49 -9.08
CA GLN A 172 -3.86 -2.28 -10.39
C GLN A 172 -3.98 -3.57 -11.22
N ARG A 173 -3.02 -4.50 -11.06
CA ARG A 173 -3.01 -5.79 -11.77
C ARG A 173 -3.79 -6.89 -11.04
N ALA A 174 -4.21 -6.65 -9.81
CA ALA A 174 -4.91 -7.64 -9.01
C ALA A 174 -6.38 -7.81 -9.42
N HIS A 175 -6.88 -9.03 -9.24
CA HIS A 175 -8.29 -9.40 -9.42
C HIS A 175 -9.07 -9.36 -8.11
N GLY A 176 -8.35 -9.31 -6.98
CA GLY A 176 -8.90 -9.24 -5.64
C GLY A 176 -7.79 -8.98 -4.63
N VAL A 177 -8.18 -8.69 -3.40
CA VAL A 177 -7.28 -8.38 -2.29
C VAL A 177 -7.56 -9.34 -1.14
N LEU A 178 -6.51 -9.97 -0.63
CA LEU A 178 -6.52 -10.63 0.67
C LEU A 178 -5.93 -9.67 1.70
N LEU A 179 -6.75 -9.24 2.65
CA LEU A 179 -6.33 -8.42 3.77
C LEU A 179 -6.05 -9.31 4.97
N VAL A 180 -4.77 -9.52 5.31
CA VAL A 180 -4.37 -10.26 6.50
C VAL A 180 -4.48 -9.35 7.72
N LEU A 181 -5.48 -9.61 8.54
CA LEU A 181 -5.85 -8.78 9.68
C LEU A 181 -5.34 -9.38 11.00
N SER A 182 -4.09 -9.07 11.33
CA SER A 182 -3.44 -9.32 12.63
C SER A 182 -3.47 -8.09 13.56
N GLU A 183 -3.16 -8.24 14.84
CA GLU A 183 -2.98 -7.10 15.77
C GLU A 183 -1.96 -6.08 15.23
N ARG A 184 -0.93 -6.61 14.54
CA ARG A 184 0.17 -5.83 13.97
C ARG A 184 -0.25 -5.09 12.70
N SER A 185 -1.11 -5.71 11.89
CA SER A 185 -1.66 -5.11 10.68
C SER A 185 -2.52 -3.88 11.01
N LEU A 186 -3.32 -3.94 12.08
CA LEU A 186 -4.14 -2.80 12.54
C LEU A 186 -3.28 -1.59 12.92
N LYS A 187 -2.10 -1.84 13.47
CA LYS A 187 -1.11 -0.80 13.83
C LYS A 187 -0.26 -0.37 12.63
N SER A 188 -0.35 -1.05 11.49
CA SER A 188 0.45 -0.76 10.31
C SER A 188 -0.12 0.41 9.51
N THR A 189 0.66 1.47 9.37
CA THR A 189 0.29 2.58 8.49
C THR A 189 0.25 2.17 7.02
N TRP A 190 1.00 1.14 6.61
CA TRP A 190 1.02 0.67 5.23
C TRP A 190 -0.26 -0.10 4.88
N VAL A 191 -0.61 -1.12 5.68
CA VAL A 191 -1.83 -1.91 5.51
C VAL A 191 -3.07 -1.02 5.48
N ASN A 192 -3.14 -0.05 6.39
CA ASN A 192 -4.27 0.90 6.44
C ASN A 192 -4.43 1.72 5.14
N LYS A 193 -3.34 1.99 4.42
CA LYS A 193 -3.41 2.74 3.17
C LYS A 193 -3.71 1.86 1.98
N GLU A 194 -3.12 0.67 1.93
CA GLU A 194 -3.46 -0.34 0.92
C GLU A 194 -4.95 -0.63 0.97
N TYR A 195 -5.52 -0.84 2.17
CA TYR A 195 -6.96 -1.00 2.37
C TYR A 195 -7.80 0.15 1.79
N GLN A 196 -7.36 1.39 1.96
CA GLN A 196 -8.05 2.57 1.38
C GLN A 196 -8.01 2.60 -0.16
N GLN A 197 -7.11 1.85 -0.79
CA GLN A 197 -7.02 1.72 -2.24
C GLN A 197 -7.80 0.53 -2.81
N VAL A 198 -8.39 -0.34 -1.98
CA VAL A 198 -9.10 -1.57 -2.42
C VAL A 198 -10.44 -1.27 -3.15
N ASN A 199 -10.68 -0.03 -3.55
CA ASN A 199 -11.93 0.38 -4.15
C ASN A 199 -12.19 -0.34 -5.48
N GLY A 200 -13.32 -1.03 -5.58
CA GLY A 200 -13.74 -1.75 -6.78
C GLY A 200 -13.16 -3.16 -6.95
N LEU A 201 -12.25 -3.58 -6.07
CA LEU A 201 -11.74 -4.95 -6.05
C LEU A 201 -12.50 -5.80 -5.02
N PRO A 202 -12.79 -7.09 -5.31
CA PRO A 202 -13.17 -8.06 -4.30
C PRO A 202 -12.11 -8.08 -3.19
N CYS A 203 -12.53 -7.87 -1.95
CA CYS A 203 -11.65 -7.95 -0.78
C CYS A 203 -12.12 -9.08 0.12
N ILE A 204 -11.19 -9.91 0.59
CA ILE A 204 -11.43 -10.97 1.57
C ILE A 204 -10.51 -10.72 2.75
N ILE A 205 -11.06 -10.80 3.95
CA ILE A 205 -10.30 -10.58 5.19
C ILE A 205 -9.89 -11.93 5.75
N VAL A 206 -8.60 -12.07 6.07
CA VAL A 206 -8.00 -13.28 6.61
C VAL A 206 -7.45 -12.97 8.01
N ILE A 207 -7.98 -13.61 9.04
CA ILE A 207 -7.54 -13.42 10.43
C ILE A 207 -6.71 -14.64 10.85
N PRO A 208 -5.44 -14.48 11.28
CA PRO A 208 -4.65 -15.60 11.79
C PRO A 208 -5.31 -16.18 13.06
N LYS A 209 -5.47 -17.51 13.14
CA LYS A 209 -6.13 -18.16 14.28
C LYS A 209 -5.45 -17.91 15.63
N ASP A 210 -4.12 -17.84 15.64
CA ASP A 210 -3.33 -17.64 16.85
C ASP A 210 -3.11 -16.16 17.18
N ASP A 211 -3.77 -15.25 16.46
CA ASP A 211 -3.62 -13.82 16.71
C ASP A 211 -4.27 -13.40 18.02
N LYS A 212 -3.60 -12.51 18.74
CA LYS A 212 -4.07 -11.97 20.01
C LYS A 212 -5.35 -11.15 19.87
N LEU A 213 -5.72 -10.72 18.68
CA LEU A 213 -7.04 -10.14 18.41
C LEU A 213 -8.19 -10.99 18.96
N LEU A 214 -7.99 -12.31 19.04
CA LEU A 214 -8.97 -13.26 19.58
C LEU A 214 -8.91 -13.41 21.11
N SER A 215 -7.95 -12.78 21.79
CA SER A 215 -7.66 -12.96 23.23
C SER A 215 -7.39 -11.69 24.05
N VAL A 216 -7.59 -10.46 23.55
CA VAL A 216 -7.28 -9.24 24.34
C VAL A 216 -8.39 -8.84 25.33
N GLU A 217 -8.04 -8.88 26.63
CA GLU A 217 -8.51 -8.00 27.71
C GLU A 217 -7.52 -6.81 27.86
N THR A 218 -8.04 -5.59 28.02
CA THR A 218 -7.40 -4.34 28.50
C THR A 218 -6.73 -3.30 27.56
N GLN A 219 -7.15 -2.05 27.81
CA GLN A 219 -6.61 -0.70 27.52
C GLN A 219 -6.81 -0.09 26.11
N PRO A 220 -7.31 1.16 26.03
CA PRO A 220 -7.80 1.74 24.77
C PRO A 220 -6.67 2.27 23.87
N PRO A 221 -6.70 1.99 22.54
CA PRO A 221 -5.82 2.64 21.57
C PRO A 221 -6.31 4.05 21.21
N PRO A 222 -5.42 4.94 20.68
CA PRO A 222 -5.80 6.26 20.23
C PRO A 222 -6.56 6.23 18.89
N ARG A 223 -7.54 7.14 18.82
CA ARG A 223 -8.49 7.42 17.73
C ARG A 223 -7.87 7.37 16.32
N THR A 224 -8.28 6.41 15.50
CA THR A 224 -9.26 6.54 14.37
C THR A 224 -9.15 5.33 13.42
N PHE A 225 -10.25 4.61 13.13
CA PHE A 225 -10.82 4.43 11.78
C PHE A 225 -12.22 3.79 11.80
N LYS A 226 -13.19 4.49 11.20
CA LYS A 226 -14.58 4.03 11.06
C LYS A 226 -14.74 2.93 10.01
N GLN A 227 -15.50 1.90 10.40
CA GLN A 227 -16.39 1.02 9.62
C GLN A 227 -15.72 0.11 8.55
N LEU A 228 -15.90 -1.22 8.50
CA LEU A 228 -16.82 -2.08 9.24
C LEU A 228 -16.72 -3.58 8.81
N ILE A 229 -17.05 -4.57 9.68
CA ILE A 229 -17.46 -6.01 9.54
C ILE A 229 -18.70 -6.31 10.43
N GLU A 230 -19.62 -7.22 10.06
CA GLU A 230 -20.62 -7.76 11.02
C GLU A 230 -20.10 -9.07 11.60
N ILE A 231 -19.61 -9.04 12.84
CA ILE A 231 -19.19 -10.23 13.56
C ILE A 231 -20.19 -10.48 14.69
N LYS A 232 -20.67 -11.72 14.81
CA LYS A 232 -21.72 -12.10 15.77
C LYS A 232 -21.26 -11.85 17.21
N PRO A 233 -22.04 -11.14 18.04
CA PRO A 233 -21.67 -10.81 19.42
C PRO A 233 -21.32 -12.02 20.27
N GLU A 234 -21.94 -13.17 20.03
CA GLU A 234 -21.64 -14.44 20.71
C GLU A 234 -20.21 -14.97 20.50
N LEU A 235 -19.43 -14.42 19.56
CA LEU A 235 -18.03 -14.80 19.33
C LEU A 235 -17.04 -14.02 20.21
N PHE A 236 -17.52 -13.04 20.99
CA PHE A 236 -16.69 -12.15 21.80
C PHE A 236 -17.23 -12.04 23.22
N THR A 237 -16.32 -11.80 24.17
CA THR A 237 -16.71 -11.29 25.49
C THR A 237 -17.21 -9.85 25.37
N GLN A 238 -18.02 -9.39 26.33
CA GLN A 238 -18.60 -8.05 26.28
C GLN A 238 -17.54 -6.93 26.23
N GLU A 239 -16.38 -7.13 26.86
CA GLU A 239 -15.23 -6.23 26.75
C GLU A 239 -14.54 -6.25 25.38
N GLN A 240 -14.45 -7.42 24.73
CA GLN A 240 -13.93 -7.54 23.37
C GLN A 240 -14.83 -6.82 22.35
N TYR A 241 -16.14 -6.88 22.54
CA TYR A 241 -17.12 -6.13 21.74
C TYR A 241 -16.97 -4.61 21.92
N GLU A 242 -16.72 -4.14 23.15
CA GLU A 242 -16.53 -2.70 23.42
C GLU A 242 -15.21 -2.14 22.85
N CYS A 243 -14.11 -2.90 22.87
CA CYS A 243 -12.86 -2.55 22.18
C CYS A 243 -13.08 -2.39 20.66
N TRP A 244 -13.87 -3.28 20.07
CA TRP A 244 -14.23 -3.25 18.65
C TRP A 244 -15.11 -2.04 18.30
N TYR A 245 -16.09 -1.74 19.14
CA TYR A 245 -17.00 -0.59 19.03
C TYR A 245 -16.27 0.76 19.09
N HIS A 246 -15.24 0.88 19.94
CA HIS A 246 -14.47 2.12 20.10
C HIS A 246 -13.43 2.39 19.01
N LEU A 247 -13.03 1.35 18.24
CA LEU A 247 -12.14 1.51 17.10
C LEU A 247 -12.84 2.13 15.88
N GLY A 248 -14.16 2.16 15.86
CA GLY A 248 -14.98 2.75 14.80
C GLY A 248 -15.64 1.73 13.88
N PHE A 249 -15.39 0.43 14.08
CA PHE A 249 -16.10 -0.65 13.39
C PHE A 249 -17.51 -0.78 13.95
N THR A 250 -18.50 -0.20 13.28
CA THR A 250 -19.89 -0.07 13.77
C THR A 250 -20.90 -0.56 12.73
N GLN A 251 -21.29 -1.85 12.81
CA GLN A 251 -22.27 -2.67 12.01
C GLN A 251 -22.23 -2.81 10.44
N GLN A 252 -21.63 -3.91 9.89
CA GLN A 252 -21.53 -4.41 8.46
C GLN A 252 -20.33 -4.13 7.50
N THR A 253 -19.46 -5.12 7.26
CA THR A 253 -18.57 -5.19 6.06
C THR A 253 -19.34 -5.83 4.92
N ASP A 254 -19.05 -5.43 3.69
CA ASP A 254 -19.44 -6.18 2.49
C ASP A 254 -18.42 -7.26 2.10
N HIS A 255 -17.31 -7.40 2.85
CA HIS A 255 -16.21 -8.32 2.54
C HIS A 255 -16.28 -9.63 3.34
N PRO A 256 -16.19 -10.80 2.71
CA PRO A 256 -16.18 -12.06 3.44
C PRO A 256 -14.93 -12.18 4.32
N VAL A 257 -15.09 -12.82 5.50
CA VAL A 257 -14.05 -12.97 6.52
C VAL A 257 -13.78 -14.45 6.78
N TYR A 258 -12.51 -14.81 6.84
CA TYR A 258 -12.05 -16.17 7.10
C TYR A 258 -10.98 -16.20 8.17
N PHE A 259 -10.98 -17.26 8.97
CA PHE A 259 -9.92 -17.55 9.92
C PHE A 259 -8.94 -18.51 9.27
N TRP A 260 -7.65 -18.18 9.30
CA TRP A 260 -6.60 -19.00 8.71
C TRP A 260 -5.97 -19.91 9.75
N GLU A 261 -5.96 -21.21 9.45
CA GLU A 261 -5.25 -22.22 10.24
C GLU A 261 -4.17 -22.86 9.36
N GLU A 262 -2.90 -22.77 9.78
CA GLU A 262 -1.76 -23.24 8.98
C GLU A 262 -1.80 -24.76 8.70
N ALA A 263 -2.44 -25.53 9.58
CA ALA A 263 -2.64 -26.98 9.44
C ALA A 263 -4.13 -27.38 9.22
N GLY A 264 -5.01 -26.40 9.00
CA GLY A 264 -6.46 -26.64 8.90
C GLY A 264 -6.98 -26.72 7.47
N ASN A 265 -8.22 -27.19 7.36
CA ASN A 265 -8.92 -27.28 6.08
C ASN A 265 -9.42 -25.90 5.63
N ASN A 266 -8.55 -25.14 4.96
CA ASN A 266 -8.88 -23.80 4.44
C ASN A 266 -9.71 -23.83 3.13
N GLN A 267 -10.29 -24.99 2.78
CA GLN A 267 -10.98 -25.19 1.50
C GLN A 267 -12.14 -24.21 1.29
N ALA A 268 -12.84 -23.79 2.35
CA ALA A 268 -13.94 -22.83 2.24
C ALA A 268 -13.48 -21.46 1.69
N LEU A 269 -12.33 -20.96 2.15
CA LEU A 269 -11.72 -19.73 1.64
C LEU A 269 -11.32 -19.92 0.17
N LEU A 270 -10.62 -21.02 -0.12
CA LEU A 270 -10.11 -21.30 -1.47
C LEU A 270 -11.24 -21.47 -2.49
N GLU A 271 -12.35 -22.11 -2.11
CA GLU A 271 -13.52 -22.25 -2.97
C GLU A 271 -14.19 -20.91 -3.24
N VAL A 272 -14.26 -20.00 -2.26
CA VAL A 272 -14.79 -18.66 -2.52
C VAL A 272 -13.89 -17.89 -3.47
N ILE A 273 -12.57 -17.93 -3.27
CA ILE A 273 -11.60 -17.25 -4.15
C ILE A 273 -11.70 -17.75 -5.59
N LYS A 274 -11.77 -19.07 -5.81
CA LYS A 274 -11.92 -19.66 -7.16
C LYS A 274 -13.19 -19.20 -7.88
N ASN A 275 -14.26 -18.98 -7.15
CA ASN A 275 -15.58 -18.70 -7.71
C ASN A 275 -15.87 -17.20 -7.87
N ILE A 276 -14.96 -16.31 -7.43
CA ILE A 276 -15.11 -14.88 -7.66
C ILE A 276 -14.92 -14.60 -9.17
N PRO A 277 -15.91 -13.98 -9.84
CA PRO A 277 -15.84 -13.72 -11.26
C PRO A 277 -14.61 -12.89 -11.60
N ASN A 278 -13.86 -13.34 -12.60
CA ASN A 278 -12.74 -12.57 -13.12
C ASN A 278 -13.29 -11.39 -13.95
N ASN A 279 -13.47 -10.24 -13.29
CA ASN A 279 -14.09 -9.04 -13.88
C ASN A 279 -13.15 -8.23 -14.79
N ASN A 280 -11.89 -8.65 -14.99
CA ASN A 280 -10.89 -7.93 -15.79
C ASN A 280 -10.80 -8.41 -17.25
N LYS A 281 -11.83 -9.06 -17.79
CA LYS A 281 -11.91 -9.45 -19.22
C LYS A 281 -12.74 -8.48 -20.05
#